data_AF-A0A3D2RL54-F1
#
_entry.id   AF-A0A3D2RL54-F1
#
_cell.length_a   1.000
_cell.length_b   1.000
_cell.length_c   1.000
_cell.angle_alpha   90.00
_cell.angle_beta   90.00
_cell.angle_gamma   90.00
#
_symmetry.space_group_name_H-M   'P 1'
#
loop_
_entity.id
_entity.type
_entity.pdbx_description
1 polymer ?
#
loop_
_entity_poly.entity_id
_entity_poly.type
_entity_poly.pdbx_seq_one_letter_code
_entity_poly.pdbx_strand_id
1 'polypeptide(L)'
;MLFNLRLMIPSMADSDPPRRPTWLVFYVFPILSGLLLGASHVPLPTGFLAYVGLIPLLLSVAVLSGRSAFMAGFIHGIFYYAATIYWIAWITPPGVLAAVFYLSLWRG
;
A
#
# COMPACT_ATOMS: atom_id res chain seq x y z
N MET A 1 51.79 11.39 -22.20
CA MET A 1 50.61 11.66 -23.06
C MET A 1 49.53 10.60 -22.81
N LEU A 2 48.85 10.65 -21.66
CA LEU A 2 47.71 9.78 -21.31
C LEU A 2 46.53 10.69 -20.95
N PHE A 3 46.15 11.52 -21.92
CA PHE A 3 45.05 12.47 -21.80
C PHE A 3 43.87 11.84 -22.55
N ASN A 4 42.70 11.77 -21.90
CA ASN A 4 41.39 11.43 -22.47
C ASN A 4 41.07 9.97 -22.84
N LEU A 5 40.91 9.09 -21.84
CA LEU A 5 39.95 7.98 -21.95
C LEU A 5 38.76 8.07 -20.98
N ARG A 6 38.76 9.07 -20.08
CA ARG A 6 37.74 9.25 -19.03
C ARG A 6 36.55 10.12 -19.44
N LEU A 7 36.58 10.72 -20.64
CA LEU A 7 35.52 11.61 -21.14
C LEU A 7 34.54 10.94 -22.13
N MET A 8 34.81 9.70 -22.55
CA MET A 8 34.02 8.99 -23.58
C MET A 8 33.05 7.94 -22.99
N ILE A 9 33.07 7.73 -21.67
CA ILE A 9 32.05 6.92 -21.01
C ILE A 9 31.01 7.93 -20.52
N PRO A 10 29.87 8.12 -21.23
CA PRO A 10 28.76 8.84 -20.64
C PRO A 10 28.44 8.14 -19.33
N SER A 11 28.50 8.92 -18.26
CA SER A 11 28.14 8.55 -16.90
C SER A 11 26.77 7.85 -16.89
N MET A 12 26.74 6.52 -16.99
CA MET A 12 25.55 5.73 -16.65
C MET A 12 25.17 5.91 -15.17
N ALA A 13 26.00 6.62 -14.39
CA ALA A 13 25.72 7.01 -13.01
C ALA A 13 24.82 8.26 -12.89
N ASP A 14 24.59 9.02 -13.97
CA ASP A 14 23.67 10.18 -13.98
C ASP A 14 22.23 9.81 -14.33
N SER A 15 21.87 8.51 -14.39
CA SER A 15 20.47 8.14 -14.32
C SER A 15 19.99 8.42 -12.90
N ASP A 16 19.54 9.64 -12.66
CA ASP A 16 18.82 10.04 -11.45
C ASP A 16 17.83 8.91 -11.16
N PRO A 17 17.97 8.18 -10.04
CA PRO A 17 17.07 7.08 -9.74
C PRO A 17 15.66 7.66 -9.75
N PRO A 18 14.68 6.99 -10.40
CA PRO A 18 13.36 7.57 -10.58
C PRO A 18 12.84 7.97 -9.20
N ARG A 19 12.68 9.28 -8.97
CA ARG A 19 12.14 9.81 -7.72
C ARG A 19 10.74 9.25 -7.60
N ARG A 20 10.60 8.15 -6.83
CA ARG A 20 9.29 7.55 -6.60
C ARG A 20 8.46 8.63 -5.89
N PRO A 21 7.36 9.06 -6.50
CA PRO A 21 6.65 10.21 -5.97
C PRO A 21 5.97 9.79 -4.67
N THR A 22 6.20 10.56 -3.60
CA THR A 22 5.81 10.22 -2.22
C THR A 22 4.31 9.96 -2.06
N TRP A 23 3.47 10.52 -2.94
CA TRP A 23 2.03 10.30 -2.95
C TRP A 23 1.62 8.86 -3.33
N LEU A 24 2.39 8.16 -4.17
CA LEU A 24 2.13 6.75 -4.50
C LEU A 24 2.33 5.87 -3.28
N VAL A 25 3.38 6.13 -2.52
CA VAL A 25 3.73 5.40 -1.30
C VAL A 25 2.70 5.68 -0.20
N PHE A 26 2.15 6.89 -0.15
CA PHE A 26 1.18 7.28 0.87
C PHE A 26 -0.25 6.80 0.59
N TYR A 27 -0.71 6.86 -0.67
CA TYR A 27 -2.12 6.57 -1.01
C TYR A 27 -2.27 5.31 -1.86
N VAL A 28 -1.53 5.21 -2.97
CA VAL A 28 -1.78 4.14 -3.95
C VAL A 28 -1.40 2.77 -3.41
N PHE A 29 -0.24 2.67 -2.75
CA PHE A 29 0.25 1.40 -2.22
C PHE A 29 -0.64 0.85 -1.10
N PRO A 30 -1.05 1.63 -0.08
CA PRO A 30 -1.93 1.13 0.97
C PRO A 30 -3.33 0.75 0.47
N ILE A 31 -3.89 1.52 -0.46
CA ILE A 31 -5.21 1.24 -1.06
C ILE A 31 -5.16 -0.08 -1.86
N LEU A 32 -4.17 -0.19 -2.75
CA LEU A 32 -4.00 -1.37 -3.60
C LEU A 32 -3.78 -2.63 -2.75
N SER A 33 -2.91 -2.54 -1.75
CA SER A 33 -2.67 -3.59 -0.75
C SER A 33 -3.95 -4.00 -0.02
N GLY A 34 -4.74 -3.04 0.47
CA GLY A 34 -5.98 -3.31 1.19
C GLY A 34 -7.01 -4.04 0.33
N LEU A 35 -7.15 -3.66 -0.94
CA LEU A 35 -8.04 -4.32 -1.89
C LEU A 35 -7.57 -5.73 -2.27
N LEU A 36 -6.27 -5.92 -2.56
CA LEU A 36 -5.68 -7.23 -2.86
C LEU A 36 -5.85 -8.20 -1.70
N LEU A 37 -5.61 -7.72 -0.48
CA LEU A 37 -5.76 -8.52 0.74
C LEU A 37 -7.24 -8.80 1.05
N GLY A 38 -8.14 -7.85 0.79
CA GLY A 38 -9.58 -8.08 0.92
C GLY A 38 -10.07 -9.14 -0.06
N ALA A 39 -9.61 -9.06 -1.32
CA ALA A 39 -9.91 -10.03 -2.36
C ALA A 39 -9.40 -11.44 -2.04
N SER A 40 -8.32 -11.58 -1.25
CA SER A 40 -7.81 -12.89 -0.85
C SER A 40 -8.69 -13.62 0.16
N HIS A 41 -9.60 -12.92 0.86
CA HIS A 41 -10.46 -13.45 1.92
C HIS A 41 -11.91 -13.72 1.45
N VAL A 42 -12.25 -13.32 0.22
CA VAL A 42 -13.47 -13.74 -0.50
C VAL A 42 -13.35 -15.26 -0.76
N PRO A 43 -14.45 -16.04 -0.92
CA PRO A 43 -14.47 -17.52 -1.05
C PRO A 43 -13.56 -18.19 -2.12
N LEU A 44 -12.71 -17.43 -2.80
CA LEU A 44 -11.69 -17.92 -3.70
C LEU A 44 -10.50 -18.48 -2.89
N PRO A 45 -9.92 -19.63 -3.26
CA PRO A 45 -8.73 -20.22 -2.62
C PRO A 45 -7.44 -19.44 -2.96
N THR A 46 -7.48 -18.11 -2.89
CA THR A 46 -6.41 -17.20 -3.28
C THR A 46 -5.56 -16.76 -2.09
N GLY A 47 -5.31 -17.66 -1.14
CA GLY A 47 -4.46 -17.37 0.03
C GLY A 47 -3.06 -16.89 -0.36
N PHE A 48 -2.54 -17.30 -1.52
CA PHE A 48 -1.26 -16.81 -2.04
C PHE A 48 -1.28 -15.29 -2.34
N LEU A 49 -2.45 -14.76 -2.72
CA LEU A 49 -2.63 -13.35 -3.06
C LEU A 49 -2.48 -12.46 -1.82
N ALA A 50 -2.66 -13.01 -0.62
CA ALA A 50 -2.42 -12.31 0.63
C ALA A 50 -0.95 -11.90 0.80
N TYR A 51 0.00 -12.75 0.35
CA TYR A 51 1.43 -12.42 0.38
C TYR A 51 1.74 -11.25 -0.56
N VAL A 52 1.19 -11.29 -1.78
CA VAL A 52 1.35 -10.20 -2.76
C VAL A 52 0.70 -8.92 -2.25
N GLY A 53 -0.48 -9.06 -1.63
CA GLY A 53 -1.24 -7.97 -1.05
C GLY A 53 -0.50 -7.25 0.07
N LEU A 54 0.32 -7.93 0.89
CA LEU A 54 1.05 -7.30 1.99
C LEU A 54 2.27 -6.47 1.55
N ILE A 55 2.89 -6.79 0.41
CA ILE A 55 4.14 -6.15 -0.04
C ILE A 55 4.01 -4.62 -0.16
N PRO A 56 2.98 -4.05 -0.82
CA PRO A 56 2.88 -2.61 -1.00
C PRO A 56 2.71 -1.86 0.32
N LEU A 57 1.95 -2.41 1.29
CA LEU A 57 1.81 -1.80 2.61
C LEU A 57 3.13 -1.78 3.37
N LEU A 58 3.87 -2.90 3.38
CA LEU A 58 5.16 -2.98 4.07
C LEU A 58 6.17 -2.00 3.47
N LEU A 59 6.20 -1.85 2.14
CA LEU A 59 7.02 -0.84 1.48
C LEU A 59 6.61 0.59 1.86
N SER A 60 5.31 0.86 2.01
CA SER A 60 4.82 2.16 2.46
C SER A 60 5.26 2.49 3.88
N VAL A 61 5.08 1.56 4.81
CA VAL A 61 5.43 1.75 6.23
C VAL A 61 6.94 1.81 6.44
N ALA A 62 7.74 1.13 5.61
CA ALA A 62 9.21 1.20 5.69
C ALA A 62 9.78 2.58 5.31
N VAL A 63 9.07 3.34 4.46
CA VAL A 63 9.50 4.67 3.99
C VAL A 63 8.89 5.79 4.84
N LEU A 64 7.67 5.59 5.34
CA LEU A 64 6.91 6.57 6.13
C LEU A 64 7.21 6.44 7.63
N SER A 65 7.10 7.53 8.38
CA SER A 65 7.35 7.53 9.84
C SER A 65 6.20 8.13 10.65
N GLY A 66 6.04 7.62 11.88
CA GLY A 66 5.07 8.12 12.87
C GLY A 66 3.64 8.22 12.34
N ARG A 67 3.10 9.44 12.33
CA ARG A 67 1.71 9.73 11.91
C ARG A 67 1.43 9.36 10.45
N SER A 68 2.43 9.47 9.57
CA SER A 68 2.26 9.14 8.14
C SER A 68 2.14 7.64 7.90
N ALA A 69 2.88 6.83 8.67
CA ALA A 69 2.75 5.38 8.68
C ALA A 69 1.39 4.94 9.26
N PHE A 70 0.94 5.58 10.34
CA PHE A 70 -0.40 5.35 10.90
C PHE A 70 -1.50 5.64 9.87
N MET A 71 -1.43 6.77 9.16
CA MET A 71 -2.41 7.09 8.12
C MET A 71 -2.39 6.09 6.96
N ALA A 72 -1.22 5.59 6.55
CA ALA A 72 -1.13 4.54 5.54
C ALA A 72 -1.79 3.24 6.03
N GLY A 73 -1.54 2.83 7.29
CA GLY A 73 -2.19 1.68 7.92
C GLY A 73 -3.71 1.84 8.05
N PHE A 74 -4.17 3.03 8.42
CA PHE A 74 -5.59 3.39 8.52
C PHE A 74 -6.30 3.33 7.17
N ILE A 75 -5.72 3.92 6.12
CA ILE A 75 -6.25 3.86 4.75
C ILE A 75 -6.32 2.41 4.29
N HIS A 76 -5.23 1.65 4.47
CA HIS A 76 -5.23 0.22 4.18
C HIS A 76 -6.37 -0.52 4.89
N GLY A 77 -6.55 -0.25 6.19
CA GLY A 77 -7.63 -0.80 7.01
C GLY A 77 -9.00 -0.54 6.40
N ILE A 78 -9.29 0.70 5.98
CA ILE A 78 -10.59 1.07 5.42
C ILE A 78 -10.91 0.20 4.22
N PHE A 79 -10.00 0.12 3.24
CA PHE A 79 -10.23 -0.62 2.01
C PHE A 79 -10.27 -2.13 2.25
N TYR A 80 -9.42 -2.65 3.14
CA TYR A 80 -9.42 -4.06 3.52
C TYR A 80 -10.74 -4.48 4.19
N TYR A 81 -11.15 -3.77 5.25
CA TYR A 81 -12.36 -4.10 5.98
C TYR A 81 -13.61 -3.85 5.15
N ALA A 82 -13.66 -2.75 4.39
CA ALA A 82 -14.77 -2.51 3.46
C ALA A 82 -14.90 -3.68 2.47
N ALA A 83 -13.80 -4.17 1.89
CA ALA A 83 -13.84 -5.31 0.97
C ALA A 83 -14.21 -6.65 1.62
N THR A 84 -13.92 -6.86 2.91
CA THR A 84 -14.24 -8.12 3.61
C THR A 84 -15.64 -8.14 4.21
N ILE A 85 -16.14 -7.02 4.72
CA ILE A 85 -17.43 -6.95 5.44
C ILE A 85 -18.52 -6.20 4.66
N TYR A 86 -18.30 -5.88 3.38
CA TYR A 86 -19.30 -5.18 2.55
C TYR A 86 -20.68 -5.85 2.56
N TRP A 87 -20.72 -7.17 2.72
CA TRP A 87 -21.96 -7.95 2.72
C TRP A 87 -22.88 -7.60 3.90
N ILE A 88 -22.34 -7.07 5.00
CA ILE A 88 -23.13 -6.60 6.16
C ILE A 88 -23.84 -5.28 5.83
N ALA A 89 -23.34 -4.52 4.84
CA ALA A 89 -23.88 -3.19 4.51
C ALA A 89 -25.31 -3.28 3.99
N TRP A 90 -25.69 -4.42 3.41
CA TRP A 90 -27.05 -4.72 2.97
C TRP A 90 -28.06 -4.80 4.12
N ILE A 91 -27.60 -5.10 5.34
CA ILE A 91 -28.44 -5.32 6.52
C ILE A 91 -28.41 -4.09 7.42
N THR A 92 -27.23 -3.50 7.62
CA THR A 92 -27.07 -2.34 8.51
C THR A 92 -25.96 -1.42 8.01
N PRO A 93 -26.24 -0.51 7.05
CA PRO A 93 -25.27 0.44 6.52
C PRO A 93 -24.52 1.26 7.60
N PRO A 94 -25.19 1.87 8.61
CA PRO A 94 -24.46 2.63 9.64
C PRO A 94 -23.58 1.74 10.52
N GLY A 95 -23.98 0.48 10.74
CA GLY A 95 -23.19 -0.50 11.48
C GLY A 95 -21.88 -0.85 10.76
N VAL A 96 -21.94 -1.04 9.44
CA VAL A 96 -20.72 -1.28 8.64
C VAL A 96 -19.80 -0.08 8.62
N LEU A 97 -20.33 1.15 8.47
CA LEU A 97 -19.50 2.35 8.52
C LEU A 97 -18.77 2.47 9.86
N ALA A 98 -19.48 2.24 10.98
CA ALA A 98 -18.89 2.24 12.31
C ALA A 98 -17.85 1.12 12.48
N ALA A 99 -18.14 -0.09 12.00
CA ALA A 99 -17.24 -1.23 12.08
C ALA A 99 -15.96 -1.02 11.26
N VAL A 100 -16.09 -0.61 10.00
CA VAL A 100 -14.94 -0.29 9.13
C VAL A 100 -14.09 0.79 9.78
N PHE A 101 -14.70 1.87 10.26
CA PHE A 101 -13.97 2.97 10.88
C PHE A 101 -13.23 2.51 12.15
N TYR A 102 -13.90 1.80 13.05
CA TYR A 102 -13.33 1.30 14.29
C TYR A 102 -12.18 0.30 14.06
N LEU A 103 -12.40 -0.68 13.19
CA LEU A 103 -11.39 -1.70 12.87
C LEU A 103 -10.18 -1.10 12.15
N SER A 104 -10.41 -0.09 11.30
CA SER A 104 -9.32 0.62 10.62
C SER A 104 -8.49 1.44 11.60
N LEU A 105 -9.12 2.05 12.60
CA LEU A 105 -8.47 2.77 13.69
C LEU A 105 -7.57 1.88 14.55
N TRP A 106 -8.01 0.64 14.82
CA TRP A 106 -7.21 -0.32 15.57
C TRP A 106 -6.01 -0.86 14.76
N ARG A 107 -6.12 -0.87 13.42
CA ARG A 107 -5.09 -1.39 12.52
C ARG A 107 -4.03 -0.36 12.13
N GLY A 108 -4.40 0.92 12.07
CA GLY A 108 -3.48 2.03 11.80
C GLY A 108 -2.42 2.16 12.87
#